data_AF-A0A4U0RC43-F1
#
_entry.id   AF-A0A4U0RC43-F1
#
_cell.length_a   1.000
_cell.length_b   1.000
_cell.length_c   1.000
_cell.angle_alpha   90.00
_cell.angle_beta   90.00
_cell.angle_gamma   90.00
#
_symmetry.space_group_name_H-M   'P 1'
#
loop_
_entity.id
_entity.type
_entity.pdbx_description
1 polymer ?
#
loop_
_entity_poly.entity_id
_entity_poly.type
_entity_poly.pdbx_seq_one_letter_code
_entity_poly.pdbx_strand_id
1 'polypeptide(L)'
;MPPAGPAGMAPAPVQGYDTPAYGAAPAYGAAPAYGAAPIVADPYATPAAPFDTTTPFETAAAAAPAPVRGISGLTERQPDLCKASEQASAVGQPASVIPTLGLTRSFRVVEFRGIEPQDYDPNRIVFRLDATGTITQIDCG
;
A
#
# COMPACT_ATOMS: atom_id res chain seq x y z
N MET A 1 51.44 -10.46 45.97
CA MET A 1 50.02 -10.59 46.37
C MET A 1 49.19 -9.80 45.35
N PRO A 2 48.54 -10.44 44.36
CA PRO A 2 47.57 -9.79 43.49
C PRO A 2 46.18 -9.68 44.17
N PRO A 3 45.36 -8.68 43.83
CA PRO A 3 44.01 -8.53 44.39
C PRO A 3 43.02 -9.55 43.79
N ALA A 4 42.08 -9.96 44.64
CA ALA A 4 40.98 -10.86 44.33
C ALA A 4 40.05 -10.26 43.26
N GLY A 5 39.81 -11.02 42.19
CA GLY A 5 38.74 -10.74 41.23
C GLY A 5 37.37 -11.11 41.80
N PRO A 6 36.27 -10.50 41.32
CA PRO A 6 34.93 -10.85 41.76
C PRO A 6 34.57 -12.26 41.28
N ALA A 7 34.02 -13.02 42.22
CA ALA A 7 33.43 -14.33 42.02
C ALA A 7 32.16 -14.26 41.17
N GLY A 8 31.94 -15.32 40.37
CA GLY A 8 30.61 -15.84 40.06
C GLY A 8 29.78 -15.07 39.05
N MET A 9 29.96 -15.37 37.77
CA MET A 9 28.85 -15.35 36.81
C MET A 9 28.67 -16.77 36.28
N ALA A 10 27.64 -17.46 36.76
CA ALA A 10 27.11 -18.64 36.08
C ALA A 10 26.57 -18.22 34.70
N PRO A 11 26.65 -19.07 33.66
CA PRO A 11 25.96 -18.78 32.41
C PRO A 11 24.45 -18.72 32.69
N ALA A 12 23.81 -17.67 32.15
CA ALA A 12 22.37 -17.49 32.22
C ALA A 12 21.66 -18.73 31.65
N PRO A 13 20.54 -19.17 32.26
CA PRO A 13 19.76 -20.27 31.70
C PRO A 13 19.24 -19.84 30.33
N VAL A 14 19.49 -20.66 29.32
CA VAL A 14 18.85 -20.56 28.00
C VAL A 14 17.33 -20.66 28.22
N GLN A 15 16.62 -19.53 28.14
CA GLN A 15 15.18 -19.55 28.06
C GLN A 15 14.81 -20.16 26.71
N GLY A 16 14.38 -21.42 26.74
CA GLY A 16 13.65 -22.03 25.64
C GLY A 16 12.40 -21.20 25.41
N TYR A 17 12.23 -20.70 24.19
CA TYR A 17 10.99 -20.05 23.77
C TYR A 17 9.91 -21.13 23.72
N ASP A 18 9.12 -21.20 24.78
CA ASP A 18 7.88 -21.96 24.82
C ASP A 18 6.93 -21.31 23.79
N THR A 19 6.67 -22.02 22.70
CA THR A 19 5.68 -21.62 21.71
C THR A 19 4.33 -21.57 22.41
N PRO A 20 3.62 -20.43 22.43
CA PRO A 20 2.26 -20.42 22.93
C PRO A 20 1.43 -21.34 22.03
N ALA A 21 0.94 -22.44 22.60
CA ALA A 21 -0.12 -23.23 22.01
C ALA A 21 -1.34 -22.31 21.87
N TYR A 22 -1.54 -21.78 20.66
CA TYR A 22 -2.77 -21.10 20.31
C TYR A 22 -3.92 -22.09 20.56
N GLY A 23 -4.73 -21.78 21.58
CA GLY A 23 -5.90 -22.56 21.93
C GLY A 23 -6.78 -22.77 20.70
N ALA A 24 -7.34 -23.98 20.59
CA ALA A 24 -8.28 -24.32 19.53
C ALA A 24 -9.41 -23.28 19.47
N ALA A 25 -9.65 -22.73 18.27
CA ALA A 25 -10.78 -21.85 18.02
C ALA A 25 -12.09 -22.55 18.40
N PRO A 26 -13.06 -21.87 19.03
CA PRO A 26 -14.36 -22.46 19.29
C PRO A 26 -15.01 -22.85 17.96
N ALA A 27 -15.49 -24.09 17.87
CA ALA A 27 -16.29 -24.54 16.74
C ALA A 27 -17.57 -23.70 16.71
N TYR A 28 -17.64 -22.75 15.78
CA TYR A 28 -18.88 -22.11 15.38
C TYR A 28 -19.80 -23.21 14.85
N GLY A 29 -20.98 -23.35 15.48
CA GLY A 29 -21.96 -24.36 15.12
C GLY A 29 -22.34 -24.29 13.64
N ALA A 30 -22.74 -25.44 13.08
CA ALA A 30 -23.15 -25.55 11.69
C ALA A 30 -24.27 -24.55 11.36
N ALA A 31 -24.11 -23.80 10.26
CA ALA A 31 -25.14 -22.94 9.71
C ALA A 31 -26.38 -23.79 9.31
N PRO A 32 -27.61 -23.28 9.51
CA PRO A 32 -28.80 -24.00 9.07
C PRO A 32 -28.79 -24.12 7.55
N ALA A 33 -29.09 -25.31 7.04
CA ALA A 33 -29.26 -25.53 5.61
C ALA A 33 -30.53 -24.82 5.13
N TYR A 34 -30.37 -23.63 4.55
CA TYR A 34 -31.39 -23.04 3.69
C TYR A 34 -31.45 -23.88 2.41
N GLY A 35 -32.61 -24.51 2.17
CA GLY A 35 -32.83 -25.30 0.97
C GLY A 35 -32.56 -24.50 -0.30
N ALA A 36 -32.00 -25.15 -1.32
CA ALA A 36 -31.73 -24.52 -2.60
C ALA A 36 -33.04 -24.02 -3.24
N ALA A 37 -33.05 -22.76 -3.66
CA ALA A 37 -34.14 -22.24 -4.49
C ALA A 37 -34.18 -23.02 -5.82
N PRO A 38 -35.37 -23.29 -6.38
CA PRO A 38 -35.48 -23.96 -7.66
C PRO A 38 -34.81 -23.10 -8.76
N ILE A 39 -33.90 -23.71 -9.50
CA ILE A 39 -33.32 -23.10 -10.70
C ILE A 39 -34.40 -23.00 -11.78
N VAL A 40 -34.97 -21.82 -11.94
CA VAL A 40 -35.80 -21.50 -13.11
C VAL A 40 -34.85 -21.20 -14.26
N ALA A 41 -34.91 -22.00 -15.33
CA ALA A 41 -34.12 -21.75 -16.52
C ALA A 41 -34.54 -20.42 -17.15
N ASP A 42 -33.57 -19.57 -17.45
CA ASP A 42 -33.81 -18.31 -18.18
C ASP A 42 -34.16 -18.66 -19.64
N PRO A 43 -35.36 -18.32 -20.15
CA PRO A 43 -35.77 -18.63 -21.51
C PRO A 43 -34.98 -17.84 -22.57
N TYR A 44 -34.15 -16.87 -22.17
CA TYR A 44 -33.31 -16.08 -23.05
C TYR A 44 -31.81 -16.45 -22.98
N ALA A 45 -31.46 -17.54 -22.29
CA ALA A 45 -30.08 -18.01 -22.24
C ALA A 45 -29.65 -18.57 -23.60
N THR A 46 -28.93 -17.77 -24.39
CA THR A 46 -28.23 -18.24 -25.59
C THR A 46 -27.00 -19.06 -25.18
N PRO A 47 -26.81 -20.28 -25.72
CA PRO A 47 -25.60 -21.05 -25.41
C PRO A 47 -24.37 -20.31 -25.95
N ALA A 48 -23.37 -20.13 -25.10
CA ALA A 48 -22.08 -19.59 -25.51
C ALA A 48 -21.44 -20.55 -26.53
N ALA A 49 -20.96 -20.00 -27.65
CA ALA A 49 -20.21 -20.78 -28.63
C ALA A 49 -18.92 -21.34 -28.00
N PRO A 50 -18.48 -22.55 -28.38
CA PRO A 50 -17.21 -23.10 -27.91
C PRO A 50 -16.07 -22.22 -28.42
N PHE A 51 -15.21 -21.77 -27.49
CA PHE A 51 -14.00 -21.04 -27.83
C PHE A 51 -12.91 -22.04 -28.26
N ASP A 52 -12.22 -21.72 -29.36
CA ASP A 52 -11.10 -22.50 -29.88
C ASP A 52 -9.88 -22.32 -28.95
N THR A 53 -9.44 -23.40 -28.28
CA THR A 53 -8.35 -23.36 -27.29
C THR A 53 -6.96 -23.56 -27.89
N THR A 54 -6.84 -23.69 -29.22
CA THR A 54 -5.57 -24.07 -29.87
C THR A 54 -4.73 -22.90 -30.36
N THR A 55 -5.15 -21.64 -30.17
CA THR A 55 -4.33 -20.49 -30.54
C THR A 55 -3.25 -20.24 -29.48
N PRO A 56 -1.95 -20.42 -29.78
CA PRO A 56 -0.90 -20.01 -28.85
C PRO A 56 -0.92 -18.48 -28.75
N PHE A 57 -1.22 -17.96 -27.56
CA PHE A 57 -1.06 -16.55 -27.27
C PHE A 57 0.43 -16.25 -27.10
N GLU A 58 1.04 -15.69 -28.13
CA GLU A 58 2.41 -15.20 -28.07
C GLU A 58 2.45 -14.05 -27.04
N THR A 59 3.02 -14.33 -25.86
CA THR A 59 3.32 -13.28 -24.88
C THR A 59 4.55 -12.52 -25.37
N ALA A 60 4.33 -11.67 -26.38
CA ALA A 60 5.24 -10.57 -26.63
C ALA A 60 5.08 -9.62 -25.44
N ALA A 61 6.04 -9.62 -24.52
CA ALA A 61 6.15 -8.57 -23.53
C ALA A 61 6.36 -7.25 -24.29
N ALA A 62 5.27 -6.50 -24.48
CA ALA A 62 5.36 -5.16 -25.01
C ALA A 62 6.30 -4.36 -24.09
N ALA A 63 7.33 -3.76 -24.68
CA ALA A 63 8.20 -2.87 -23.94
C ALA A 63 7.33 -1.79 -23.27
N ALA A 64 7.53 -1.56 -21.97
CA ALA A 64 6.80 -0.50 -21.27
C ALA A 64 6.99 0.82 -22.03
N PRO A 65 5.91 1.58 -22.28
CA PRO A 65 6.04 2.86 -22.97
C PRO A 65 6.98 3.76 -22.18
N ALA A 66 7.85 4.48 -22.90
CA ALA A 66 8.72 5.46 -22.27
C ALA A 66 7.87 6.46 -21.46
N PRO A 67 8.33 6.91 -20.28
CA PRO A 67 7.61 7.90 -19.50
C PRO A 67 7.40 9.15 -20.36
N VAL A 68 6.14 9.48 -20.60
CA VAL A 68 5.77 10.66 -21.38
C VAL A 68 6.09 11.89 -20.54
N ARG A 69 7.09 12.67 -20.97
CA ARG A 69 7.34 14.02 -20.46
C ARG A 69 6.63 15.02 -21.37
N GLY A 70 5.96 16.01 -20.78
CA GLY A 70 5.36 17.13 -21.53
C GLY A 70 3.96 16.85 -22.08
N ILE A 71 3.04 16.37 -21.22
CA ILE A 71 1.62 16.32 -21.54
C ILE A 71 1.15 17.78 -21.78
N SER A 72 1.00 18.17 -23.05
CA SER A 72 0.48 19.48 -23.39
C SER A 72 -1.04 19.49 -23.20
N GLY A 73 -1.56 20.51 -22.49
CA GLY A 73 -3.00 20.64 -22.18
C GLY A 73 -3.39 20.30 -20.74
N LEU A 74 -2.46 19.85 -19.89
CA LEU A 74 -2.61 19.99 -18.44
C LEU A 74 -2.31 21.45 -18.07
N THR A 75 -3.23 22.36 -18.40
CA THR A 75 -3.16 23.72 -17.89
C THR A 75 -3.21 23.65 -16.37
N GLU A 76 -2.14 24.12 -15.73
CA GLU A 76 -2.10 24.23 -14.27
C GLU A 76 -3.30 25.04 -13.81
N ARG A 77 -4.18 24.40 -13.04
CA ARG A 77 -5.30 25.10 -12.40
C ARG A 77 -4.71 25.99 -11.32
N GLN A 78 -4.33 27.19 -11.70
CA GLN A 78 -3.89 28.22 -10.76
C GLN A 78 -4.96 28.43 -9.67
N PRO A 79 -4.59 28.72 -8.41
CA PRO A 79 -3.25 28.77 -7.84
C PRO A 79 -2.96 27.55 -6.94
N ASP A 80 -1.80 26.94 -7.13
CA ASP A 80 -1.18 25.96 -6.24
C ASP A 80 -0.85 26.61 -4.86
N LEU A 81 -1.87 26.78 -4.01
CA LEU A 81 -1.75 27.51 -2.74
C LEU A 81 -0.80 26.82 -1.76
N CYS A 82 -0.78 25.48 -1.77
CA CYS A 82 0.12 24.70 -0.93
C CYS A 82 1.53 24.60 -1.49
N LYS A 83 1.79 25.04 -2.73
CA LYS A 83 3.09 24.93 -3.40
C LYS A 83 3.54 23.48 -3.69
N ALA A 84 2.60 22.58 -3.97
CA ALA A 84 2.92 21.20 -4.31
C ALA A 84 3.78 21.10 -5.58
N SER A 85 3.59 22.00 -6.55
CA SER A 85 4.35 22.02 -7.80
C SER A 85 5.85 22.26 -7.59
N GLU A 86 6.23 23.04 -6.57
CA GLU A 86 7.64 23.25 -6.20
C GLU A 86 8.32 21.96 -5.70
N GLN A 87 7.53 20.96 -5.25
CA GLN A 87 8.00 19.70 -4.68
C GLN A 87 7.96 18.53 -5.67
N ALA A 88 7.58 18.76 -6.93
CA ALA A 88 7.41 17.71 -7.93
C ALA A 88 8.67 16.84 -8.14
N SER A 89 9.86 17.37 -7.86
CA SER A 89 11.13 16.65 -7.93
C SER A 89 11.29 15.55 -6.86
N ALA A 90 10.49 15.58 -5.80
CA ALA A 90 10.47 14.55 -4.76
C ALA A 90 9.66 13.31 -5.16
N VAL A 91 8.86 13.37 -6.24
CA VAL A 91 8.14 12.19 -6.72
C VAL A 91 9.12 11.12 -7.19
N GLY A 92 8.95 9.89 -6.70
CA GLY A 92 9.87 8.77 -6.89
C GLY A 92 11.01 8.69 -5.88
N GLN A 93 11.10 9.64 -4.93
CA GLN A 93 12.06 9.58 -3.83
C GLN A 93 11.45 8.92 -2.58
N PRO A 94 12.28 8.34 -1.68
CA PRO A 94 11.79 7.84 -0.40
C PRO A 94 11.31 8.99 0.49
N ALA A 95 10.34 8.72 1.36
CA ALA A 95 9.78 9.71 2.30
C ALA A 95 10.84 10.39 3.19
N SER A 96 12.01 9.78 3.37
CA SER A 96 13.15 10.35 4.10
C SER A 96 13.69 11.65 3.51
N VAL A 97 13.38 11.99 2.25
CA VAL A 97 13.78 13.27 1.66
C VAL A 97 12.90 14.44 2.10
N ILE A 98 11.67 14.18 2.57
CA ILE A 98 10.66 15.23 2.88
C ILE A 98 11.20 16.30 3.85
N PRO A 99 11.91 15.96 4.94
CA PRO A 99 12.47 16.97 5.86
C PRO A 99 13.53 17.87 5.22
N THR A 100 14.16 17.43 4.12
CA THR A 100 15.21 18.17 3.42
C THR A 100 14.66 19.15 2.37
N LEU A 101 13.36 19.07 2.06
CA LEU A 101 12.70 19.91 1.05
C LEU A 101 12.49 21.37 1.49
N GLY A 102 12.81 21.70 2.75
CA GLY A 102 12.68 23.07 3.25
C GLY A 102 11.23 23.57 3.28
N LEU A 103 10.28 22.67 3.58
CA LEU A 103 8.86 22.98 3.60
C LEU A 103 8.57 24.09 4.63
N THR A 104 7.91 25.15 4.17
CA THR A 104 7.51 26.31 5.00
C THR A 104 6.04 26.26 5.42
N ARG A 105 5.32 25.22 5.01
CA ARG A 105 3.87 25.03 5.23
C ARG A 105 3.61 23.77 6.04
N SER A 106 2.38 23.64 6.52
CA SER A 106 1.88 22.38 7.04
C SER A 106 2.00 21.31 5.97
N PHE A 107 2.43 20.11 6.37
CA PHE A 107 2.44 18.96 5.48
C PHE A 107 1.93 17.73 6.20
N ARG A 108 1.44 16.78 5.41
CA ARG A 108 1.02 15.45 5.85
C ARG A 108 1.67 14.42 4.96
N VAL A 109 2.09 13.33 5.60
CA VAL A 109 2.49 12.10 4.90
C VAL A 109 1.32 11.13 5.04
N VAL A 110 0.85 10.62 3.91
CA VAL A 110 -0.20 9.60 3.84
C VAL A 110 0.49 8.32 3.44
N GLU A 111 0.65 7.42 4.41
CA GLU A 111 1.22 6.11 4.16
C GLU A 111 0.33 5.27 3.23
N PHE A 112 0.90 4.22 2.66
CA PHE A 112 0.15 3.30 1.83
C PHE A 112 -1.05 2.72 2.58
N ARG A 113 -2.25 3.04 2.10
CA ARG A 113 -3.54 2.67 2.72
C ARG A 113 -3.74 3.27 4.13
N GLY A 114 -3.05 4.36 4.45
CA GLY A 114 -3.25 5.15 5.67
C GLY A 114 -4.64 5.78 5.71
N ILE A 115 -5.18 5.96 6.91
CA ILE A 115 -6.48 6.61 7.12
C ILE A 115 -6.27 8.12 7.20
N GLU A 116 -6.79 8.83 6.20
CA GLU A 116 -6.71 10.29 6.13
C GLU A 116 -8.06 10.93 6.56
N PRO A 117 -8.06 11.82 7.57
CA PRO A 117 -9.20 12.70 7.86
C PRO A 117 -9.65 13.47 6.62
N GLN A 118 -10.96 13.55 6.40
CA GLN A 118 -11.57 14.18 5.21
C GLN A 118 -11.69 15.72 5.30
N ASP A 119 -10.86 16.36 6.13
CA ASP A 119 -10.84 17.82 6.29
C ASP A 119 -9.83 18.44 5.34
N TYR A 120 -10.31 19.29 4.43
CA TYR A 120 -9.53 19.89 3.36
C TYR A 120 -8.89 21.23 3.77
N ASP A 121 -7.55 21.32 3.73
CA ASP A 121 -6.77 22.55 3.90
C ASP A 121 -5.99 22.88 2.62
N PRO A 122 -6.36 23.93 1.86
CA PRO A 122 -5.69 24.27 0.61
C PRO A 122 -4.24 24.75 0.79
N ASN A 123 -3.79 25.07 2.01
CA ASN A 123 -2.42 25.49 2.28
C ASN A 123 -1.52 24.34 2.73
N ARG A 124 -2.05 23.13 2.92
CA ARG A 124 -1.33 21.95 3.39
C ARG A 124 -0.87 21.09 2.22
N ILE A 125 0.38 20.64 2.29
CA ILE A 125 0.96 19.72 1.32
C ILE A 125 0.69 18.28 1.76
N VAL A 126 0.21 17.43 0.87
CA VAL A 126 -0.04 16.00 1.14
C VAL A 126 0.89 15.15 0.28
N PHE A 127 1.80 14.42 0.93
CA PHE A 127 2.68 13.43 0.28
C PHE A 127 2.05 12.05 0.40
N ARG A 128 1.72 11.41 -0.72
CA ARG A 128 1.24 10.02 -0.73
C ARG A 128 2.37 9.05 -0.99
N LEU A 129 2.46 8.02 -0.15
CA LEU A 129 3.45 6.97 -0.25
C LEU A 129 2.85 5.68 -0.80
N ASP A 130 3.66 4.93 -1.54
CA ASP A 130 3.39 3.54 -1.85
C ASP A 130 3.83 2.58 -0.73
N ALA A 131 3.63 1.27 -0.95
CA ALA A 131 3.97 0.23 0.00
C ALA A 131 5.47 0.15 0.36
N THR A 132 6.33 0.76 -0.45
CA THR A 132 7.79 0.82 -0.22
C THR A 132 8.22 2.10 0.52
N GLY A 133 7.29 3.01 0.80
CA GLY A 133 7.59 4.31 1.40
C GLY A 133 8.11 5.33 0.39
N THR A 134 7.88 5.10 -0.91
CA THR A 134 8.25 6.02 -1.99
C THR A 134 7.12 6.99 -2.27
N ILE A 135 7.45 8.27 -2.48
CA ILE A 135 6.48 9.32 -2.81
C ILE A 135 5.95 9.08 -4.22
N THR A 136 4.64 8.85 -4.36
CA THR A 136 4.00 8.63 -5.66
C THR A 136 3.21 9.83 -6.14
N GLN A 137 2.72 10.66 -5.22
CA GLN A 137 1.89 11.83 -5.53
C GLN A 137 2.05 12.91 -4.46
N ILE A 138 1.91 14.16 -4.88
CA ILE A 138 1.94 15.34 -4.01
C ILE A 138 0.73 16.21 -4.38
N ASP A 139 -0.14 16.47 -3.40
CA ASP A 139 -1.39 17.24 -3.57
C ASP A 139 -1.52 18.37 -2.55
N CYS A 140 -2.47 19.28 -2.77
CA CYS A 140 -2.96 20.19 -1.73
C CYS A 140 -4.21 19.60 -1.08
N GLY A 141 -4.26 19.54 0.25
CA GLY A 141 -5.46 19.06 0.94
C GLY A 141 -5.33 18.89 2.44
#